data_AF-A0A945JUS5-F1
#
_entry.id   AF-A0A945JUS5-F1
#
_cell.length_a   1.000
_cell.length_b   1.000
_cell.length_c   1.000
_cell.angle_alpha   90.00
_cell.angle_beta   90.00
_cell.angle_gamma   90.00
#
_symmetry.space_group_name_H-M   'P 1'
#
loop_
_entity.id
_entity.type
_entity.pdbx_description
1 polymer ?
#
loop_
_entity_poly.entity_id
_entity_poly.type
_entity_poly.pdbx_seq_one_letter_code
_entity_poly.pdbx_strand_id
1 'polypeptide(L)'
;MKSTFWLSRLSVFAVVGLFVQPGAAMAATVDCNAGGNLQAAISGAVPNEPIFITGNCAENVFIRTDGLSFSGNTPADGVDGSISVAGAIRIQMHGMTVKNSTGNGVIVTEGGSVLFLNVTITGHSRAGVLVLDNSLARIINGSIDNNTRQGVFLSGSSRVTLSNVDVTNNGREGVSAGEGASVSVRNSSTITDNTGDGLRIIQNSFGRLDDSTVSGNGRPIQLFDAGVLSMARNVISSDVADIPGSTGGILANRNSTLRLGGGNIITNTAAAGGTAISAAGGSHIRQGDAGAPASISSTSGVAVNVTNMSQVDLRNFTLSGLTVVNRHSLLRLRKDDTGLVTGDIEVGRDSAVNFGLIESGSVQVTGTVTCMDTESSADLPNQTAVDIVGGDGEELDCSGYNAGNNPN
;
A
#
# COMPACT_ATOMS: atom_id res chain seq x y z
N MET A 1 58.32 -0.33 88.36
CA MET A 1 56.86 -0.31 88.15
C MET A 1 56.41 1.11 87.83
N LYS A 2 56.28 1.44 86.55
CA LYS A 2 55.53 2.60 86.03
C LYS A 2 55.01 2.18 84.64
N SER A 3 53.70 2.27 84.47
CA SER A 3 52.92 1.95 83.28
C SER A 3 52.94 3.09 82.27
N THR A 4 53.01 2.78 80.97
CA THR A 4 52.57 3.71 79.91
C THR A 4 52.02 2.94 78.71
N PHE A 5 50.74 3.20 78.45
CA PHE A 5 49.96 2.81 77.28
C PHE A 5 50.59 3.35 75.97
N TRP A 6 50.61 2.54 74.91
CA TRP A 6 50.81 3.01 73.55
C TRP A 6 49.48 2.94 72.79
N LEU A 7 48.96 4.11 72.40
CA LEU A 7 47.85 4.24 71.47
C LEU A 7 48.34 4.16 70.02
N SER A 8 47.54 3.45 69.23
CA SER A 8 47.60 3.23 67.79
C SER A 8 47.66 4.51 66.94
N ARG A 9 48.38 4.43 65.81
CA ARG A 9 48.02 5.19 64.59
C ARG A 9 48.09 4.26 63.38
N LEU A 10 46.91 3.82 62.95
CA LEU A 10 46.69 3.17 61.66
C LEU A 10 46.65 4.28 60.60
N SER A 11 47.64 4.32 59.71
CA SER A 11 47.66 5.27 58.59
C SER A 11 46.72 4.76 57.49
N VAL A 12 45.54 5.38 57.37
CA VAL A 12 44.65 5.18 56.22
C VAL A 12 45.23 5.97 55.03
N PHE A 13 45.79 5.26 54.06
CA PHE A 13 46.09 5.84 52.74
C PHE A 13 44.77 6.01 51.99
N ALA A 14 44.30 7.26 51.90
CA ALA A 14 43.19 7.61 51.02
C ALA A 14 43.68 7.56 49.56
N VAL A 15 43.39 6.47 48.86
CA VAL A 15 43.48 6.43 47.40
C VAL A 15 42.33 7.30 46.87
N VAL A 16 42.65 8.52 46.45
CA VAL A 16 41.73 9.37 45.69
C VAL A 16 41.62 8.74 44.31
N GLY A 17 40.67 7.81 44.16
CA GLY A 17 40.23 7.32 42.86
C GLY A 17 39.60 8.49 42.12
N LEU A 18 40.25 8.96 41.06
CA LEU A 18 39.66 9.89 40.12
C LEU A 18 38.49 9.15 39.42
N PHE A 19 37.30 9.23 39.99
CA PHE A 19 36.08 8.83 39.31
C PHE A 19 35.85 9.85 38.18
N VAL A 20 36.33 9.52 36.98
CA VAL A 20 35.87 10.18 35.76
C VAL A 20 34.40 9.81 35.63
N GLN A 21 33.52 10.71 36.05
CA GLN A 21 32.10 10.58 35.73
C GLN A 21 31.98 10.61 34.20
N PRO A 22 31.20 9.72 33.57
CA PRO A 22 30.83 9.92 32.18
C PRO A 22 30.16 11.29 32.10
N GLY A 23 30.80 12.23 31.39
CA GLY A 23 30.25 13.56 31.18
C GLY A 23 28.85 13.42 30.59
N ALA A 24 27.90 14.23 31.08
CA ALA A 24 26.59 14.32 30.47
C ALA A 24 26.77 14.63 28.97
N ALA A 25 26.31 13.72 28.12
CA ALA A 25 26.28 13.91 26.67
C ALA A 25 25.54 15.21 26.36
N MET A 26 26.24 16.19 25.79
CA MET A 26 25.63 17.43 25.33
C MET A 26 24.94 17.14 24.00
N ALA A 27 23.61 17.04 24.01
CA ALA A 27 22.85 16.96 22.78
C ALA A 27 23.23 18.12 21.85
N ALA A 28 23.54 17.82 20.60
CA ALA A 28 23.93 18.84 19.63
C ALA A 28 22.68 19.61 19.18
N THR A 29 22.71 20.94 19.28
CA THR A 29 21.63 21.79 18.77
C THR A 29 22.11 22.54 17.54
N VAL A 30 21.33 22.50 16.46
CA VAL A 30 21.56 23.23 15.22
C VAL A 30 20.45 24.27 15.07
N ASP A 31 20.80 25.54 15.23
CA ASP A 31 19.89 26.66 14.96
C ASP A 31 20.10 27.18 13.54
N CYS A 32 19.28 26.69 12.62
CA CYS A 32 19.32 27.05 11.20
C CYS A 32 18.80 28.46 10.93
N ASN A 33 18.02 29.06 11.84
CA ASN A 33 17.63 30.47 11.74
C ASN A 33 18.81 31.40 12.05
N ALA A 34 19.75 30.94 12.88
CA ALA A 34 21.01 31.63 13.16
C ALA A 34 22.15 31.28 12.17
N GLY A 35 21.86 30.57 11.08
CA GLY A 35 22.85 30.16 10.08
C GLY A 35 23.63 28.89 10.46
N GLY A 36 23.11 28.07 11.39
CA GLY A 36 23.65 26.75 11.69
C GLY A 36 23.66 25.83 10.47
N ASN A 37 24.61 24.89 10.45
CA ASN A 37 24.78 23.93 9.37
C ASN A 37 24.61 22.49 9.90
N LEU A 38 23.58 21.80 9.41
CA LEU A 38 23.23 20.45 9.82
C LEU A 38 24.24 19.42 9.31
N GLN A 39 24.80 19.61 8.11
CA GLN A 39 25.83 18.69 7.59
C GLN A 39 27.10 18.68 8.45
N ALA A 40 27.51 19.84 8.98
CA ALA A 40 28.64 19.97 9.88
C ALA A 40 28.37 19.28 11.22
N ALA A 41 27.16 19.44 11.76
CA ALA A 41 26.74 18.74 12.98
C ALA A 41 26.78 17.21 12.79
N ILE A 42 26.30 16.70 11.65
CA ILE A 42 26.35 15.28 11.30
C ILE A 42 27.78 14.76 11.19
N SER A 43 28.69 15.57 10.64
CA SER A 43 30.10 15.18 10.43
C SER A 43 30.85 14.98 11.74
N GLY A 44 30.43 15.65 12.82
CA GLY A 44 30.97 15.50 14.17
C GLY A 44 30.07 14.73 15.14
N ALA A 45 28.95 14.17 14.67
CA ALA A 45 27.95 13.57 15.53
C ALA A 45 28.41 12.26 16.15
N VAL A 46 28.04 12.06 17.42
CA VAL A 46 28.22 10.79 18.12
C VAL A 46 26.97 9.93 17.91
N PRO A 47 27.10 8.66 17.46
CA PRO A 47 25.96 7.77 17.30
C PRO A 47 25.12 7.63 18.58
N ASN A 48 23.80 7.62 18.41
CA ASN A 48 22.76 7.55 19.46
C ASN A 48 22.59 8.81 20.32
N GLU A 49 23.30 9.90 20.02
CA GLU A 49 23.00 11.20 20.62
C GLU A 49 22.02 11.98 19.72
N PRO A 50 20.98 12.62 20.30
CA PRO A 50 20.02 13.38 19.50
C PRO A 50 20.63 14.70 19.01
N ILE A 51 20.35 15.02 17.75
CA ILE A 51 20.60 16.33 17.14
C ILE A 51 19.27 17.07 17.10
N PHE A 52 19.17 18.18 17.83
CA PHE A 52 18.01 19.05 17.84
C PHE A 52 18.12 20.10 16.74
N ILE A 53 17.07 20.25 15.95
CA ILE A 53 16.99 21.20 14.84
C ILE A 53 15.98 22.28 15.18
N THR A 54 16.40 23.54 15.07
CA THR A 54 15.52 24.71 15.13
C THR A 54 15.65 25.47 13.82
N GLY A 55 14.52 25.85 13.22
CA GLY A 55 14.47 26.52 11.93
C GLY A 55 14.55 25.57 10.74
N ASN A 56 14.64 26.17 9.56
CA ASN A 56 14.73 25.47 8.27
C ASN A 56 16.17 25.51 7.78
N CYS A 57 16.85 24.37 7.79
CA CYS A 57 18.21 24.24 7.28
C CYS A 57 18.14 24.18 5.75
N ALA A 58 18.50 25.29 5.09
CA ALA A 58 18.49 25.43 3.64
C ALA A 58 19.73 24.76 3.02
N GLU A 59 19.76 23.42 3.02
CA GLU A 59 20.89 22.63 2.55
C GLU A 59 20.47 21.22 2.12
N ASN A 60 21.38 20.51 1.44
CA ASN A 60 21.24 19.08 1.18
C ASN A 60 22.11 18.30 2.16
N VAL A 61 21.50 17.31 2.82
CA VAL A 61 22.10 16.55 3.91
C VAL A 61 22.44 15.14 3.46
N PHE A 62 23.65 14.69 3.73
CA PHE A 62 24.15 13.35 3.45
C PHE A 62 24.52 12.63 4.76
N ILE A 63 23.91 11.47 4.97
CA ILE A 63 24.05 10.64 6.15
C ILE A 63 24.66 9.31 5.73
N ARG A 64 25.88 9.05 6.21
CA ARG A 64 26.60 7.78 6.10
C ARG A 64 26.95 7.16 7.44
N THR A 65 26.69 7.89 8.53
CA THR A 65 26.98 7.46 9.90
C THR A 65 25.75 6.83 10.49
N ASP A 66 25.90 5.63 11.04
CA ASP A 66 24.85 4.91 11.74
C ASP A 66 24.35 5.62 12.99
N GLY A 67 23.11 5.31 13.38
CA GLY A 67 22.58 5.59 14.72
C GLY A 67 22.32 7.07 14.99
N LEU A 68 22.21 7.91 13.96
CA LEU A 68 21.87 9.32 14.16
C LEU A 68 20.37 9.50 14.41
N SER A 69 20.04 10.37 15.37
CA SER A 69 18.67 10.76 15.66
C SER A 69 18.52 12.27 15.53
N PHE A 70 17.52 12.71 14.77
CA PHE A 70 17.19 14.11 14.56
C PHE A 70 15.82 14.42 15.15
N SER A 71 15.69 15.57 15.81
CA SER A 71 14.41 16.04 16.33
C SER A 71 14.21 17.51 15.99
N GLY A 72 13.14 17.83 15.27
CA GLY A 72 12.64 19.20 15.19
C GLY A 72 12.08 19.63 16.55
N ASN A 73 12.22 20.91 16.89
CA ASN A 73 11.57 21.48 18.07
C ASN A 73 10.08 21.80 17.81
N THR A 74 9.76 22.11 16.55
CA THR A 74 8.43 22.34 16.02
C THR A 74 8.25 21.58 14.71
N PRO A 75 7.01 21.29 14.27
CA PRO A 75 6.78 20.62 12.99
C PRO A 75 7.36 21.36 11.77
N ALA A 76 7.54 22.68 11.87
CA ALA A 76 8.09 23.51 10.81
C ALA A 76 9.62 23.49 10.71
N ASP A 77 10.30 22.93 11.73
CA ASP A 77 11.75 22.79 11.74
C ASP A 77 12.17 21.60 10.87
N GLY A 78 13.36 21.68 10.28
CA GLY A 78 13.92 20.59 9.49
C GLY A 78 14.74 21.07 8.31
N VAL A 79 14.52 20.48 7.14
CA VAL A 79 15.39 20.64 5.97
C VAL A 79 14.61 21.24 4.80
N ASP A 80 15.08 22.38 4.31
CA ASP A 80 14.65 22.99 3.05
C ASP A 80 15.69 22.59 1.97
N GLY A 81 15.46 21.43 1.36
CA GLY A 81 16.42 20.71 0.55
C GLY A 81 16.13 19.21 0.56
N SER A 82 17.18 18.39 0.52
CA SER A 82 17.09 16.93 0.49
C SER A 82 17.84 16.25 1.63
N ILE A 83 17.42 15.03 1.96
CA ILE A 83 18.13 14.13 2.87
C ILE A 83 18.47 12.84 2.14
N SER A 84 19.76 12.50 2.10
CA SER A 84 20.28 11.29 1.49
C SER A 84 20.92 10.38 2.54
N VAL A 85 20.34 9.22 2.77
CA VAL A 85 20.86 8.17 3.66
C VAL A 85 21.45 7.06 2.80
N ALA A 86 22.77 6.90 2.81
CA ALA A 86 23.48 5.90 2.02
C ALA A 86 24.20 4.92 2.95
N GLY A 87 23.73 3.67 2.98
CA GLY A 87 24.32 2.58 3.77
C GLY A 87 24.17 2.69 5.28
N ALA A 88 23.75 3.85 5.80
CA ALA A 88 23.59 4.08 7.23
C ALA A 88 22.28 3.46 7.77
N ILE A 89 22.36 2.86 8.95
CA ILE A 89 21.24 2.21 9.62
C ILE A 89 20.94 2.85 10.98
N ARG A 90 19.76 2.55 11.53
CA ARG A 90 19.26 3.13 12.79
C ARG A 90 19.12 4.66 12.74
N ILE A 91 18.83 5.22 11.57
CA ILE A 91 18.56 6.64 11.42
C ILE A 91 17.13 6.94 11.85
N GLN A 92 16.95 7.96 12.68
CA GLN A 92 15.64 8.36 13.17
C GLN A 92 15.42 9.86 12.99
N MET A 93 14.22 10.24 12.55
CA MET A 93 13.84 11.63 12.32
C MET A 93 12.46 11.88 12.92
N HIS A 94 12.37 12.83 13.84
CA HIS A 94 11.18 13.06 14.66
C HIS A 94 10.71 14.51 14.56
N GLY A 95 9.42 14.71 14.33
CA GLY A 95 8.77 16.01 14.49
C GLY A 95 9.34 17.10 13.58
N MET A 96 9.60 16.79 12.30
CA MET A 96 10.29 17.70 11.38
C MET A 96 9.71 17.68 9.97
N THR A 97 10.00 18.74 9.20
CA THR A 97 9.63 18.88 7.79
C THR A 97 10.84 18.74 6.87
N VAL A 98 10.69 18.01 5.76
CA VAL A 98 11.62 17.99 4.62
C VAL A 98 10.87 18.58 3.43
N LYS A 99 11.40 19.64 2.81
CA LYS A 99 10.67 20.35 1.75
C LYS A 99 11.54 20.90 0.63
N ASN A 100 10.91 21.24 -0.50
CA ASN A 100 11.46 22.12 -1.55
C ASN A 100 12.76 21.68 -2.24
N SER A 101 13.17 20.41 -2.12
CA SER A 101 14.25 19.83 -2.95
C SER A 101 14.02 20.04 -4.46
N THR A 102 15.07 20.48 -5.16
CA THR A 102 15.17 20.49 -6.64
C THR A 102 15.37 19.09 -7.25
N GLY A 103 15.36 18.05 -6.41
CA GLY A 103 15.32 16.65 -6.80
C GLY A 103 14.28 15.87 -5.99
N ASN A 104 14.67 14.69 -5.51
CA ASN A 104 13.84 13.94 -4.55
C ASN A 104 14.04 14.53 -3.14
N GLY A 105 13.05 14.38 -2.27
CA GLY A 105 13.11 14.87 -0.90
C GLY A 105 13.99 14.01 0.00
N VAL A 106 13.57 12.76 0.19
CA VAL A 106 14.31 11.76 0.97
C VAL A 106 14.79 10.67 0.03
N ILE A 107 16.08 10.35 0.08
CA ILE A 107 16.71 9.26 -0.67
C ILE A 107 17.33 8.27 0.32
N VAL A 108 16.96 6.99 0.23
CA VAL A 108 17.55 5.91 1.03
C VAL A 108 18.10 4.84 0.09
N THR A 109 19.41 4.61 0.14
CA THR A 109 20.14 3.72 -0.78
C THR A 109 21.16 2.86 -0.04
N GLU A 110 21.77 1.92 -0.77
CA GLU A 110 22.90 1.11 -0.31
C GLU A 110 22.59 0.29 0.97
N GLY A 111 21.36 -0.18 1.14
CA GLY A 111 20.92 -0.92 2.34
C GLY A 111 20.64 -0.03 3.55
N GLY A 112 20.52 1.29 3.36
CA GLY A 112 20.21 2.23 4.43
C GLY A 112 18.84 1.98 5.09
N SER A 113 18.71 2.40 6.34
CA SER A 113 17.46 2.26 7.08
C SER A 113 17.10 3.50 7.89
N VAL A 114 15.90 4.02 7.65
CA VAL A 114 15.40 5.23 8.32
C VAL A 114 13.99 5.04 8.90
N LEU A 115 13.78 5.60 10.08
CA LEU A 115 12.49 5.74 10.74
C LEU A 115 12.11 7.21 10.84
N PHE A 116 10.97 7.56 10.26
CA PHE A 116 10.34 8.87 10.41
C PHE A 116 9.14 8.78 11.34
N LEU A 117 9.06 9.72 12.28
CA LEU A 117 7.99 9.85 13.26
C LEU A 117 7.45 11.28 13.27
N ASN A 118 6.16 11.46 12.98
CA ASN A 118 5.51 12.78 12.94
C ASN A 118 6.23 13.73 11.96
N VAL A 119 6.23 13.39 10.67
CA VAL A 119 6.97 14.15 9.65
C VAL A 119 6.10 14.66 8.53
N THR A 120 6.56 15.73 7.88
CA THR A 120 5.98 16.25 6.64
C THR A 120 7.05 16.25 5.55
N ILE A 121 6.76 15.63 4.40
CA ILE A 121 7.66 15.53 3.24
C ILE A 121 6.92 16.13 2.04
N THR A 122 7.31 17.34 1.62
CA THR A 122 6.45 18.14 0.73
C THR A 122 7.17 19.00 -0.30
N GLY A 123 6.49 19.26 -1.42
CA GLY A 123 6.93 20.30 -2.38
C GLY A 123 8.21 19.96 -3.14
N HIS A 124 8.56 18.67 -3.28
CA HIS A 124 9.75 18.27 -4.01
C HIS A 124 9.49 18.22 -5.52
N SER A 125 10.49 18.63 -6.31
CA SER A 125 10.40 18.62 -7.78
C SER A 125 10.54 17.23 -8.44
N ARG A 126 10.72 16.18 -7.63
CA ARG A 126 10.64 14.77 -8.06
C ARG A 126 9.80 13.96 -7.05
N ALA A 127 10.31 12.82 -6.57
CA ALA A 127 9.59 12.01 -5.60
C ALA A 127 9.76 12.59 -4.18
N GLY A 128 8.74 12.46 -3.34
CA GLY A 128 8.86 12.79 -1.92
C GLY A 128 9.86 11.87 -1.23
N VAL A 129 9.66 10.56 -1.36
CA VAL A 129 10.53 9.52 -0.80
C VAL A 129 10.97 8.54 -1.89
N LEU A 130 12.28 8.31 -1.98
CA LEU A 130 12.93 7.39 -2.90
C LEU A 130 13.71 6.33 -2.12
N VAL A 131 13.36 5.05 -2.25
CA VAL A 131 14.02 3.94 -1.53
C VAL A 131 14.51 2.88 -2.51
N LEU A 132 15.82 2.70 -2.61
CA LEU A 132 16.46 1.81 -3.60
C LEU A 132 17.47 0.87 -2.94
N ASP A 133 17.92 -0.13 -3.70
CA ASP A 133 19.08 -0.98 -3.36
C ASP A 133 18.96 -1.67 -1.99
N ASN A 134 17.90 -2.46 -1.80
CA ASN A 134 17.61 -3.21 -0.57
C ASN A 134 17.45 -2.35 0.70
N SER A 135 17.07 -1.08 0.54
CA SER A 135 16.93 -0.15 1.65
C SER A 135 15.55 -0.22 2.32
N LEU A 136 15.45 0.39 3.51
CA LEU A 136 14.27 0.34 4.36
C LEU A 136 13.85 1.75 4.79
N ALA A 137 12.59 2.12 4.56
CA ALA A 137 12.01 3.31 5.16
C ALA A 137 10.73 2.98 5.91
N ARG A 138 10.57 3.54 7.10
CA ARG A 138 9.32 3.43 7.86
C ARG A 138 8.85 4.81 8.28
N ILE A 139 7.61 5.13 7.96
CA ILE A 139 7.00 6.42 8.25
C ILE A 139 5.76 6.16 9.10
N ILE A 140 5.74 6.75 10.27
CA ILE A 140 4.67 6.60 11.25
C ILE A 140 4.19 8.00 11.63
N ASN A 141 2.91 8.28 11.38
CA ASN A 141 2.30 9.61 11.54
C ASN A 141 2.96 10.66 10.65
N GLY A 142 2.28 11.13 9.63
CA GLY A 142 2.84 12.20 8.79
C GLY A 142 2.12 12.41 7.47
N SER A 143 2.65 13.31 6.67
CA SER A 143 2.17 13.60 5.32
C SER A 143 3.29 13.53 4.28
N ILE A 144 2.94 13.07 3.08
CA ILE A 144 3.79 13.06 1.90
C ILE A 144 2.98 13.67 0.76
N ASP A 145 3.21 14.95 0.47
CA ASP A 145 2.27 15.72 -0.33
C ASP A 145 2.94 16.71 -1.30
N ASN A 146 2.19 17.12 -2.33
CA ASN A 146 2.59 18.19 -3.25
C ASN A 146 3.94 17.95 -3.96
N ASN A 147 4.35 16.70 -4.15
CA ASN A 147 5.55 16.36 -4.90
C ASN A 147 5.19 16.23 -6.38
N THR A 148 6.02 16.75 -7.29
CA THR A 148 5.66 16.80 -8.71
C THR A 148 5.68 15.43 -9.40
N ARG A 149 6.29 14.41 -8.76
CA ARG A 149 6.24 13.02 -9.21
C ARG A 149 5.54 12.14 -8.19
N GLN A 150 6.15 11.03 -7.77
CA GLN A 150 5.56 10.12 -6.81
C GLN A 150 5.59 10.68 -5.39
N GLY A 151 4.61 10.34 -4.57
CA GLY A 151 4.76 10.51 -3.12
C GLY A 151 5.89 9.61 -2.62
N VAL A 152 5.78 8.31 -2.88
CA VAL A 152 6.76 7.29 -2.52
C VAL A 152 7.09 6.41 -3.71
N PHE A 153 8.38 6.25 -4.03
CA PHE A 153 8.87 5.28 -5.00
C PHE A 153 9.91 4.35 -4.35
N LEU A 154 9.73 3.04 -4.55
CA LEU A 154 10.64 2.02 -4.05
C LEU A 154 10.96 0.97 -5.13
N SER A 155 12.23 0.55 -5.20
CA SER A 155 12.71 -0.43 -6.17
C SER A 155 13.85 -1.29 -5.62
N GLY A 156 14.21 -2.36 -6.33
CA GLY A 156 15.40 -3.17 -6.04
C GLY A 156 15.32 -3.89 -4.70
N SER A 157 14.25 -4.65 -4.47
CA SER A 157 14.00 -5.39 -3.20
C SER A 157 13.93 -4.54 -1.92
N SER A 158 13.78 -3.23 -2.08
CA SER A 158 13.60 -2.29 -0.96
C SER A 158 12.25 -2.46 -0.28
N ARG A 159 12.13 -1.97 0.97
CA ARG A 159 10.88 -2.04 1.73
C ARG A 159 10.46 -0.71 2.31
N VAL A 160 9.18 -0.38 2.16
CA VAL A 160 8.56 0.79 2.80
C VAL A 160 7.37 0.38 3.64
N THR A 161 7.24 0.97 4.83
CA THR A 161 6.04 0.86 5.66
C THR A 161 5.50 2.24 5.99
N LEU A 162 4.23 2.47 5.66
CA LEU A 162 3.47 3.67 5.97
C LEU A 162 2.39 3.29 6.98
N SER A 163 2.34 4.01 8.10
CA SER A 163 1.39 3.76 9.18
C SER A 163 0.80 5.07 9.66
N ASN A 164 -0.51 5.28 9.46
CA ASN A 164 -1.18 6.55 9.73
C ASN A 164 -0.50 7.71 8.97
N VAL A 165 -0.37 7.56 7.65
CA VAL A 165 0.29 8.52 6.76
C VAL A 165 -0.67 8.91 5.64
N ASP A 166 -0.73 10.21 5.38
CA ASP A 166 -1.49 10.78 4.26
C ASP A 166 -0.55 11.00 3.07
N VAL A 167 -0.82 10.34 1.95
CA VAL A 167 -0.06 10.48 0.70
C VAL A 167 -0.94 11.13 -0.36
N THR A 168 -0.81 12.45 -0.54
CA THR A 168 -1.81 13.24 -1.27
C THR A 168 -1.25 14.24 -2.27
N ASN A 169 -2.03 14.59 -3.30
CA ASN A 169 -1.70 15.68 -4.23
C ASN A 169 -0.33 15.55 -4.92
N ASN A 170 0.14 14.32 -5.15
CA ASN A 170 1.38 14.09 -5.87
C ASN A 170 1.12 14.01 -7.39
N GLY A 171 2.05 14.54 -8.19
CA GLY A 171 1.89 14.70 -9.64
C GLY A 171 1.94 13.40 -10.44
N ARG A 172 2.22 12.25 -9.81
CA ARG A 172 2.15 10.90 -10.38
C ARG A 172 1.51 9.94 -9.38
N GLU A 173 2.09 8.76 -9.16
CA GLU A 173 1.53 7.79 -8.23
C GLU A 173 1.69 8.24 -6.78
N GLY A 174 0.71 7.93 -5.93
CA GLY A 174 0.87 8.11 -4.49
C GLY A 174 2.03 7.24 -3.98
N VAL A 175 1.93 5.94 -4.22
CA VAL A 175 2.93 4.93 -3.82
C VAL A 175 3.19 3.95 -4.96
N SER A 176 4.45 3.78 -5.34
CA SER A 176 4.85 2.87 -6.43
C SER A 176 6.01 1.95 -6.04
N ALA A 177 5.77 0.64 -6.11
CA ALA A 177 6.76 -0.42 -5.85
C ALA A 177 7.11 -1.17 -7.14
N GLY A 178 8.40 -1.27 -7.46
CA GLY A 178 8.95 -1.99 -8.61
C GLY A 178 10.10 -2.94 -8.26
N GLU A 179 10.48 -3.79 -9.23
CA GLU A 179 11.67 -4.65 -9.17
C GLU A 179 11.83 -5.43 -7.85
N GLY A 180 10.80 -6.20 -7.48
CA GLY A 180 10.81 -7.04 -6.27
C GLY A 180 10.66 -6.30 -4.94
N ALA A 181 10.35 -5.00 -4.96
CA ALA A 181 10.15 -4.21 -3.75
C ALA A 181 8.91 -4.64 -2.95
N SER A 182 8.85 -4.27 -1.66
CA SER A 182 7.70 -4.57 -0.79
C SER A 182 7.19 -3.33 -0.07
N VAL A 183 5.89 -3.07 -0.15
CA VAL A 183 5.25 -1.95 0.54
C VAL A 183 4.13 -2.41 1.47
N SER A 184 4.05 -1.81 2.66
CA SER A 184 2.94 -1.98 3.58
C SER A 184 2.33 -0.62 3.92
N VAL A 185 1.03 -0.48 3.72
CA VAL A 185 0.23 0.71 4.06
C VAL A 185 -0.84 0.26 5.04
N ARG A 186 -0.91 0.89 6.22
CA ARG A 186 -1.81 0.44 7.29
C ARG A 186 -2.19 1.53 8.28
N ASN A 187 -3.11 1.20 9.20
CA ASN A 187 -3.47 2.01 10.35
C ASN A 187 -4.03 3.38 9.96
N SER A 188 -5.14 3.40 9.23
CA SER A 188 -5.86 4.61 8.83
C SER A 188 -5.06 5.54 7.92
N SER A 189 -4.09 4.99 7.16
CA SER A 189 -3.41 5.75 6.12
C SER A 189 -4.37 6.09 4.98
N THR A 190 -4.11 7.21 4.32
CA THR A 190 -4.85 7.65 3.13
C THR A 190 -3.91 7.82 1.95
N ILE A 191 -4.37 7.43 0.76
CA ILE A 191 -3.69 7.70 -0.51
C ILE A 191 -4.70 8.33 -1.45
N THR A 192 -4.68 9.67 -1.56
CA THR A 192 -5.74 10.39 -2.26
C THR A 192 -5.25 11.47 -3.21
N ASP A 193 -6.06 11.81 -4.21
CA ASP A 193 -5.86 12.99 -5.04
C ASP A 193 -4.49 13.04 -5.75
N ASN A 194 -3.90 11.87 -6.02
CA ASN A 194 -2.68 11.77 -6.80
C ASN A 194 -3.04 11.64 -8.28
N THR A 195 -2.32 12.34 -9.16
CA THR A 195 -2.65 12.38 -10.59
C THR A 195 -2.56 11.02 -11.27
N GLY A 196 -1.68 10.13 -10.79
CA GLY A 196 -1.51 8.76 -11.27
C GLY A 196 -2.27 7.72 -10.45
N ASP A 197 -1.76 6.49 -10.42
CA ASP A 197 -2.32 5.44 -9.57
C ASP A 197 -2.11 5.78 -8.07
N GLY A 198 -3.08 5.52 -7.21
CA GLY A 198 -2.88 5.63 -5.76
C GLY A 198 -1.79 4.67 -5.28
N LEU A 199 -2.00 3.37 -5.52
CA LEU A 199 -1.02 2.32 -5.22
C LEU A 199 -0.69 1.49 -6.48
N ARG A 200 0.57 1.54 -6.93
CA ARG A 200 1.07 0.77 -8.07
C ARG A 200 2.11 -0.28 -7.65
N ILE A 201 1.80 -1.56 -7.83
CA ILE A 201 2.67 -2.70 -7.50
C ILE A 201 3.05 -3.43 -8.79
N ILE A 202 4.32 -3.38 -9.18
CA ILE A 202 4.77 -3.91 -10.47
C ILE A 202 6.01 -4.78 -10.40
N GLN A 203 6.29 -5.55 -11.45
CA GLN A 203 7.58 -6.25 -11.66
C GLN A 203 7.95 -7.15 -10.48
N ASN A 204 7.10 -8.13 -10.17
CA ASN A 204 7.27 -9.08 -9.06
C ASN A 204 7.33 -8.42 -7.67
N SER A 205 6.77 -7.22 -7.50
CA SER A 205 6.70 -6.53 -6.21
C SER A 205 5.49 -6.96 -5.38
N PHE A 206 5.55 -6.66 -4.08
CA PHE A 206 4.56 -7.07 -3.10
C PHE A 206 3.96 -5.87 -2.37
N GLY A 207 2.65 -5.89 -2.17
CA GLY A 207 1.90 -4.90 -1.42
C GLY A 207 1.09 -5.54 -0.29
N ARG A 208 0.99 -4.83 0.83
CA ARG A 208 -0.01 -5.05 1.87
C ARG A 208 -0.74 -3.75 2.16
N LEU A 209 -2.06 -3.76 2.09
CA LEU A 209 -2.91 -2.60 2.34
C LEU A 209 -4.00 -2.97 3.34
N ASP A 210 -3.96 -2.44 4.56
CA ASP A 210 -4.97 -2.75 5.57
C ASP A 210 -5.53 -1.50 6.23
N ASP A 211 -6.82 -1.52 6.59
CA ASP A 211 -7.43 -0.46 7.41
C ASP A 211 -7.15 0.95 6.85
N SER A 212 -7.27 1.16 5.54
CA SER A 212 -6.81 2.36 4.84
C SER A 212 -7.76 2.79 3.72
N THR A 213 -7.61 4.03 3.25
CA THR A 213 -8.46 4.62 2.20
C THR A 213 -7.64 4.95 0.95
N VAL A 214 -8.16 4.61 -0.23
CA VAL A 214 -7.56 4.98 -1.53
C VAL A 214 -8.65 5.53 -2.45
N SER A 215 -8.61 6.83 -2.77
CA SER A 215 -9.69 7.53 -3.46
C SER A 215 -9.22 8.76 -4.24
N GLY A 216 -9.97 9.23 -5.24
CA GLY A 216 -9.65 10.47 -5.96
C GLY A 216 -8.35 10.45 -6.77
N ASN A 217 -7.76 9.27 -6.98
CA ASN A 217 -6.56 9.09 -7.78
C ASN A 217 -6.94 8.81 -9.25
N GLY A 218 -6.01 9.00 -10.19
CA GLY A 218 -6.23 8.64 -11.61
C GLY A 218 -6.67 7.18 -11.80
N ARG A 219 -6.18 6.30 -10.94
CA ARG A 219 -6.75 4.98 -10.63
C ARG A 219 -6.45 4.67 -9.16
N PRO A 220 -7.31 4.00 -8.38
CA PRO A 220 -6.96 3.65 -7.01
C PRO A 220 -5.77 2.68 -6.91
N ILE A 221 -5.82 1.54 -7.61
CA ILE A 221 -4.82 0.48 -7.46
C ILE A 221 -4.49 -0.18 -8.81
N GLN A 222 -3.20 -0.33 -9.11
CA GLN A 222 -2.70 -1.11 -10.25
C GLN A 222 -1.72 -2.20 -9.80
N LEU A 223 -1.96 -3.43 -10.23
CA LEU A 223 -1.01 -4.55 -10.19
C LEU A 223 -0.62 -4.91 -11.62
N PHE A 224 0.68 -5.00 -11.90
CA PHE A 224 1.18 -5.24 -13.25
C PHE A 224 2.46 -6.09 -13.23
N ASP A 225 2.72 -6.86 -14.30
CA ASP A 225 3.93 -7.69 -14.45
C ASP A 225 4.24 -8.49 -13.16
N ALA A 226 3.33 -9.40 -12.80
CA ALA A 226 3.40 -10.25 -11.61
C ALA A 226 3.38 -9.51 -10.25
N GLY A 227 2.73 -8.35 -10.18
CA GLY A 227 2.49 -7.64 -8.92
C GLY A 227 1.53 -8.41 -8.01
N VAL A 228 1.81 -8.42 -6.70
CA VAL A 228 0.98 -9.11 -5.71
C VAL A 228 0.53 -8.15 -4.63
N LEU A 229 -0.78 -8.02 -4.40
CA LEU A 229 -1.34 -7.24 -3.30
C LEU A 229 -2.22 -8.11 -2.41
N SER A 230 -2.04 -8.00 -1.10
CA SER A 230 -2.99 -8.53 -0.10
C SER A 230 -3.62 -7.37 0.66
N MET A 231 -4.95 -7.36 0.79
CA MET A 231 -5.64 -6.23 1.39
C MET A 231 -6.87 -6.61 2.23
N ALA A 232 -7.08 -5.95 3.38
CA ALA A 232 -8.25 -6.16 4.23
C ALA A 232 -8.75 -4.86 4.88
N ARG A 233 -10.06 -4.74 5.09
CA ARG A 233 -10.69 -3.61 5.80
C ARG A 233 -10.39 -2.23 5.18
N ASN A 234 -10.34 -2.14 3.86
CA ASN A 234 -10.05 -0.88 3.16
C ASN A 234 -11.28 -0.27 2.53
N VAL A 235 -11.24 1.03 2.30
CA VAL A 235 -12.20 1.77 1.47
C VAL A 235 -11.50 2.23 0.20
N ILE A 236 -11.88 1.67 -0.92
CA ILE A 236 -11.32 1.97 -2.24
C ILE A 236 -12.44 2.57 -3.09
N SER A 237 -12.26 3.79 -3.59
CA SER A 237 -13.23 4.41 -4.48
C SER A 237 -12.58 4.98 -5.73
N SER A 238 -13.26 4.75 -6.86
CA SER A 238 -12.96 5.41 -8.13
C SER A 238 -14.14 6.28 -8.52
N ASP A 239 -13.89 7.57 -8.69
CA ASP A 239 -14.81 8.56 -9.25
C ASP A 239 -14.37 9.06 -10.63
N VAL A 240 -13.16 8.68 -11.06
CA VAL A 240 -12.59 9.00 -12.37
C VAL A 240 -13.13 8.02 -13.42
N ALA A 241 -13.67 8.56 -14.51
CA ALA A 241 -14.04 7.79 -15.70
C ALA A 241 -12.81 7.13 -16.33
N ASP A 242 -12.98 5.93 -16.90
CA ASP A 242 -11.89 5.18 -17.56
C ASP A 242 -10.98 6.11 -18.38
N ILE A 243 -9.74 6.28 -17.93
CA ILE A 243 -8.69 6.88 -18.76
C ILE A 243 -8.51 5.92 -19.94
N PRO A 244 -8.43 6.37 -21.22
CA PRO A 244 -8.25 5.46 -22.34
C PRO A 244 -7.10 4.46 -22.10
N GLY A 245 -7.43 3.16 -22.02
CA GLY A 245 -6.47 2.08 -21.70
C GLY A 245 -6.37 1.70 -20.22
N SER A 246 -7.21 2.27 -19.35
CA SER A 246 -7.29 2.04 -17.91
C SER A 246 -8.69 1.59 -17.50
N THR A 247 -8.77 0.71 -16.51
CA THR A 247 -9.99 0.54 -15.70
C THR A 247 -9.97 1.55 -14.56
N GLY A 248 -11.11 2.21 -14.29
CA GLY A 248 -11.21 3.24 -13.25
C GLY A 248 -10.86 2.76 -11.84
N GLY A 249 -11.23 1.54 -11.45
CA GLY A 249 -11.00 0.97 -10.12
C GLY A 249 -9.71 0.15 -9.98
N ILE A 250 -9.78 -1.02 -9.35
CA ILE A 250 -8.61 -1.88 -9.15
C ILE A 250 -8.31 -2.67 -10.43
N LEU A 251 -7.08 -2.58 -10.94
CA LEU A 251 -6.61 -3.36 -12.08
C LEU A 251 -5.54 -4.38 -11.68
N ALA A 252 -5.81 -5.68 -11.87
CA ALA A 252 -4.77 -6.71 -11.87
C ALA A 252 -4.50 -7.17 -13.30
N ASN A 253 -3.28 -6.95 -13.80
CA ASN A 253 -2.90 -7.30 -15.18
C ASN A 253 -1.54 -8.01 -15.26
N ARG A 254 -1.32 -8.77 -16.34
CA ARG A 254 -0.06 -9.47 -16.66
C ARG A 254 0.42 -10.36 -15.51
N ASN A 255 -0.31 -11.44 -15.27
CA ASN A 255 -0.02 -12.47 -14.27
C ASN A 255 0.03 -11.92 -12.83
N SER A 256 -0.74 -10.86 -12.53
CA SER A 256 -0.77 -10.26 -11.20
C SER A 256 -1.76 -10.98 -10.29
N THR A 257 -1.58 -10.84 -8.98
CA THR A 257 -2.46 -11.46 -7.97
C THR A 257 -2.99 -10.44 -6.97
N LEU A 258 -4.31 -10.31 -6.88
CA LEU A 258 -4.97 -9.59 -5.80
C LEU A 258 -5.57 -10.58 -4.80
N ARG A 259 -5.30 -10.38 -3.51
CA ARG A 259 -5.85 -11.17 -2.41
C ARG A 259 -6.72 -10.28 -1.55
N LEU A 260 -8.02 -10.53 -1.58
CA LEU A 260 -9.02 -9.81 -0.82
C LEU A 260 -9.23 -10.55 0.51
N GLY A 261 -8.90 -9.90 1.62
CA GLY A 261 -9.39 -10.25 2.95
C GLY A 261 -10.78 -9.67 3.20
N GLY A 262 -11.33 -9.93 4.38
CA GLY A 262 -12.64 -9.39 4.76
C GLY A 262 -12.68 -7.87 4.96
N GLY A 263 -13.88 -7.30 4.83
CA GLY A 263 -14.21 -5.91 5.17
C GLY A 263 -13.77 -4.86 4.15
N ASN A 264 -13.34 -5.25 2.96
CA ASN A 264 -13.04 -4.29 1.90
C ASN A 264 -14.34 -3.73 1.29
N ILE A 265 -14.39 -2.42 1.09
CA ILE A 265 -15.45 -1.70 0.39
C ILE A 265 -14.84 -1.10 -0.88
N ILE A 266 -15.28 -1.54 -2.04
CA ILE A 266 -14.71 -1.17 -3.33
C ILE A 266 -15.83 -0.61 -4.22
N THR A 267 -15.77 0.68 -4.51
CA THR A 267 -16.83 1.40 -5.22
C THR A 267 -16.30 2.06 -6.50
N ASN A 268 -17.05 1.90 -7.59
CA ASN A 268 -16.91 2.71 -8.79
C ASN A 268 -18.15 3.59 -8.96
N THR A 269 -17.95 4.90 -8.88
CA THR A 269 -19.00 5.91 -9.04
C THR A 269 -18.80 6.76 -10.28
N ALA A 270 -17.88 6.37 -11.19
CA ALA A 270 -17.58 7.12 -12.39
C ALA A 270 -18.78 7.16 -13.36
N ALA A 271 -19.29 8.37 -13.61
CA ALA A 271 -20.51 8.59 -14.39
C ALA A 271 -20.40 8.17 -15.87
N ALA A 272 -19.19 8.15 -16.44
CA ALA A 272 -18.96 7.84 -17.85
C ALA A 272 -18.68 6.34 -18.12
N GLY A 273 -18.97 5.47 -17.15
CA GLY A 273 -18.56 4.07 -17.15
C GLY A 273 -17.24 3.86 -16.43
N GLY A 274 -16.85 2.58 -16.27
CA GLY A 274 -15.64 2.19 -15.56
C GLY A 274 -15.76 0.78 -15.01
N THR A 275 -14.67 0.27 -14.42
CA THR A 275 -14.70 -1.02 -13.71
C THR A 275 -14.28 -0.87 -12.26
N ALA A 276 -15.05 -1.37 -11.29
CA ALA A 276 -14.63 -1.35 -9.88
C ALA A 276 -13.43 -2.29 -9.62
N ILE A 277 -13.48 -3.51 -10.17
CA ILE A 277 -12.35 -4.45 -10.14
C ILE A 277 -12.22 -5.19 -11.47
N SER A 278 -10.99 -5.25 -12.01
CA SER A 278 -10.68 -5.99 -13.22
C SER A 278 -9.49 -6.94 -13.06
N ALA A 279 -9.67 -8.17 -13.54
CA ALA A 279 -8.60 -9.14 -13.73
C ALA A 279 -8.35 -9.34 -15.23
N ALA A 280 -7.12 -9.13 -15.68
CA ALA A 280 -6.71 -9.23 -17.08
C ALA A 280 -5.35 -9.94 -17.25
N GLY A 281 -5.15 -10.57 -18.41
CA GLY A 281 -3.84 -11.06 -18.84
C GLY A 281 -3.23 -12.11 -17.92
N GLY A 282 -3.98 -13.18 -17.64
CA GLY A 282 -3.52 -14.26 -16.75
C GLY A 282 -3.56 -13.92 -15.26
N SER A 283 -4.30 -12.89 -14.86
CA SER A 283 -4.30 -12.42 -13.47
C SER A 283 -5.33 -13.16 -12.61
N HIS A 284 -5.05 -13.22 -11.31
CA HIS A 284 -5.90 -13.90 -10.33
C HIS A 284 -6.35 -12.94 -9.24
N ILE A 285 -7.65 -12.87 -9.00
CA ILE A 285 -8.22 -12.19 -7.83
C ILE A 285 -8.88 -13.25 -6.98
N ARG A 286 -8.51 -13.31 -5.70
CA ARG A 286 -9.08 -14.31 -4.78
C ARG A 286 -9.43 -13.71 -3.45
N GLN A 287 -10.63 -14.02 -2.98
CA GLN A 287 -11.07 -13.70 -1.63
C GLN A 287 -10.77 -14.88 -0.70
N GLY A 288 -10.21 -14.57 0.48
CA GLY A 288 -9.91 -15.56 1.51
C GLY A 288 -11.12 -15.92 2.38
N ASP A 289 -11.01 -17.03 3.12
CA ASP A 289 -12.14 -17.70 3.81
C ASP A 289 -12.62 -17.01 5.10
N ALA A 290 -11.95 -15.93 5.57
CA ALA A 290 -12.21 -15.36 6.89
C ALA A 290 -12.42 -13.83 6.86
N GLY A 291 -13.51 -13.39 7.49
CA GLY A 291 -13.80 -11.98 7.80
C GLY A 291 -15.15 -11.48 7.27
N ALA A 292 -15.46 -10.22 7.56
CA ALA A 292 -16.66 -9.54 7.06
C ALA A 292 -16.71 -9.56 5.52
N PRO A 293 -17.91 -9.55 4.91
CA PRO A 293 -18.04 -9.63 3.46
C PRO A 293 -17.32 -8.45 2.77
N ALA A 294 -16.72 -8.73 1.61
CA ALA A 294 -16.27 -7.67 0.73
C ALA A 294 -17.48 -7.09 -0.04
N SER A 295 -17.58 -5.77 -0.10
CA SER A 295 -18.58 -5.08 -0.91
C SER A 295 -17.91 -4.55 -2.17
N ILE A 296 -18.43 -4.93 -3.33
CA ILE A 296 -17.96 -4.49 -4.64
C ILE A 296 -19.16 -3.91 -5.38
N SER A 297 -19.11 -2.64 -5.75
CA SER A 297 -20.23 -2.00 -6.43
C SER A 297 -19.81 -1.04 -7.53
N SER A 298 -20.62 -0.95 -8.57
CA SER A 298 -20.50 0.05 -9.64
C SER A 298 -21.87 0.64 -9.97
N THR A 299 -21.97 1.97 -10.08
CA THR A 299 -23.27 2.67 -10.33
C THR A 299 -23.63 2.82 -11.80
N SER A 300 -22.63 2.86 -12.69
CA SER A 300 -22.80 3.25 -14.11
C SER A 300 -21.85 2.50 -15.06
N GLY A 301 -21.13 1.50 -14.55
CA GLY A 301 -20.21 0.66 -15.32
C GLY A 301 -20.16 -0.76 -14.79
N VAL A 302 -19.04 -1.45 -15.02
CA VAL A 302 -18.82 -2.84 -14.60
C VAL A 302 -18.37 -2.89 -13.13
N ALA A 303 -19.01 -3.71 -12.32
CA ALA A 303 -18.54 -3.99 -10.96
C ALA A 303 -17.33 -4.93 -10.99
N VAL A 304 -17.43 -6.04 -11.72
CA VAL A 304 -16.36 -7.03 -11.87
C VAL A 304 -16.16 -7.38 -13.33
N ASN A 305 -14.93 -7.21 -13.83
CA ASN A 305 -14.52 -7.61 -15.18
C ASN A 305 -13.44 -8.67 -15.13
N VAL A 306 -13.69 -9.84 -15.72
CA VAL A 306 -12.71 -10.93 -15.84
C VAL A 306 -12.43 -11.20 -17.31
N THR A 307 -11.19 -10.96 -17.73
CA THR A 307 -10.83 -10.99 -19.16
C THR A 307 -9.44 -11.58 -19.43
N ASN A 308 -9.21 -12.01 -20.66
CA ASN A 308 -7.90 -12.44 -21.18
C ASN A 308 -7.25 -13.52 -20.29
N MET A 309 -7.88 -14.69 -20.19
CA MET A 309 -7.38 -15.85 -19.45
C MET A 309 -7.20 -15.59 -17.95
N SER A 310 -8.08 -14.77 -17.36
CA SER A 310 -7.98 -14.40 -15.94
C SER A 310 -9.01 -15.14 -15.10
N GLN A 311 -8.80 -15.13 -13.79
CA GLN A 311 -9.69 -15.78 -12.85
C GLN A 311 -10.01 -14.88 -11.66
N VAL A 312 -11.28 -14.88 -11.26
CA VAL A 312 -11.75 -14.25 -10.02
C VAL A 312 -12.48 -15.29 -9.17
N ASP A 313 -12.06 -15.45 -7.92
CA ASP A 313 -12.72 -16.29 -6.91
C ASP A 313 -13.21 -15.40 -5.76
N LEU A 314 -14.53 -15.19 -5.62
CA LEU A 314 -15.14 -14.42 -4.54
C LEU A 314 -15.89 -15.33 -3.58
N ARG A 315 -15.86 -15.00 -2.29
CA ARG A 315 -16.55 -15.73 -1.21
C ARG A 315 -16.96 -14.76 -0.12
N ASN A 316 -18.17 -14.90 0.43
CA ASN A 316 -18.71 -13.94 1.41
C ASN A 316 -18.64 -12.49 0.86
N PHE A 317 -19.53 -12.16 -0.06
CA PHE A 317 -19.44 -10.92 -0.83
C PHE A 317 -20.82 -10.33 -1.11
N THR A 318 -20.84 -9.02 -1.29
CA THR A 318 -21.94 -8.30 -1.93
C THR A 318 -21.41 -7.69 -3.21
N LEU A 319 -22.04 -8.00 -4.34
CA LEU A 319 -21.71 -7.52 -5.66
C LEU A 319 -22.90 -6.77 -6.23
N SER A 320 -22.72 -5.51 -6.61
CA SER A 320 -23.79 -4.67 -7.18
C SER A 320 -23.35 -4.01 -8.47
N GLY A 321 -24.10 -4.20 -9.55
CA GLY A 321 -23.79 -3.71 -10.89
C GLY A 321 -23.39 -4.83 -11.87
N LEU A 322 -23.15 -4.45 -13.12
CA LEU A 322 -22.85 -5.37 -14.21
C LEU A 322 -21.57 -6.17 -13.94
N THR A 323 -21.61 -7.48 -14.17
CA THR A 323 -20.44 -8.36 -14.14
C THR A 323 -20.18 -8.92 -15.53
N VAL A 324 -18.92 -8.87 -15.98
CA VAL A 324 -18.53 -9.34 -17.32
C VAL A 324 -17.40 -10.36 -17.20
N VAL A 325 -17.58 -11.51 -17.83
CA VAL A 325 -16.58 -12.59 -17.92
C VAL A 325 -16.38 -12.93 -19.38
N ASN A 326 -15.19 -12.71 -19.93
CA ASN A 326 -14.94 -12.94 -21.37
C ASN A 326 -13.51 -13.41 -21.67
N ARG A 327 -13.29 -13.84 -22.91
CA ARG A 327 -11.97 -14.20 -23.45
C ARG A 327 -11.25 -15.25 -22.60
N HIS A 328 -11.85 -16.44 -22.52
CA HIS A 328 -11.28 -17.60 -21.84
C HIS A 328 -11.10 -17.41 -20.32
N SER A 329 -12.04 -16.72 -19.69
CA SER A 329 -11.92 -16.33 -18.28
C SER A 329 -12.91 -17.06 -17.38
N LEU A 330 -12.62 -17.07 -16.08
CA LEU A 330 -13.41 -17.81 -15.11
C LEU A 330 -13.76 -16.95 -13.89
N LEU A 331 -15.05 -16.87 -13.57
CA LEU A 331 -15.53 -16.32 -12.32
C LEU A 331 -16.08 -17.44 -11.44
N ARG A 332 -15.56 -17.59 -10.22
CA ARG A 332 -16.13 -18.49 -9.21
C ARG A 332 -16.69 -17.67 -8.05
N LEU A 333 -17.96 -17.89 -7.75
CA LEU A 333 -18.68 -17.29 -6.63
C LEU A 333 -19.01 -18.41 -5.64
N ARG A 334 -18.39 -18.41 -4.45
CA ARG A 334 -18.54 -19.49 -3.46
C ARG A 334 -19.45 -19.11 -2.29
N LYS A 335 -19.95 -20.16 -1.64
CA LYS A 335 -21.21 -20.24 -0.87
C LYS A 335 -20.99 -20.30 0.64
N ASP A 336 -19.94 -19.68 1.17
CA ASP A 336 -19.51 -19.98 2.55
C ASP A 336 -20.37 -19.30 3.64
N ASP A 337 -21.13 -18.24 3.32
CA ASP A 337 -22.11 -17.59 4.23
C ASP A 337 -23.22 -16.85 3.43
N THR A 338 -22.92 -15.67 2.90
CA THR A 338 -23.83 -14.85 2.08
C THR A 338 -23.11 -14.37 0.82
N GLY A 339 -23.60 -14.77 -0.35
CA GLY A 339 -23.24 -14.17 -1.63
C GLY A 339 -24.46 -13.48 -2.20
N LEU A 340 -24.38 -12.17 -2.44
CA LEU A 340 -25.46 -11.43 -3.10
C LEU A 340 -24.91 -10.77 -4.36
N VAL A 341 -25.55 -11.05 -5.49
CA VAL A 341 -25.32 -10.36 -6.76
C VAL A 341 -26.59 -9.61 -7.12
N THR A 342 -26.48 -8.28 -7.17
CA THR A 342 -27.54 -7.38 -7.62
C THR A 342 -27.10 -6.72 -8.92
N GLY A 343 -27.45 -7.32 -10.04
CA GLY A 343 -27.06 -6.87 -11.38
C GLY A 343 -26.93 -8.04 -12.34
N ASP A 344 -26.79 -7.73 -13.62
CA ASP A 344 -26.65 -8.74 -14.67
C ASP A 344 -25.22 -9.31 -14.72
N ILE A 345 -25.12 -10.54 -15.19
CA ILE A 345 -23.86 -11.24 -15.46
C ILE A 345 -23.82 -11.59 -16.94
N GLU A 346 -22.81 -11.09 -17.65
CA GLU A 346 -22.55 -11.37 -19.05
C GLU A 346 -21.37 -12.34 -19.18
N VAL A 347 -21.61 -13.49 -19.79
CA VAL A 347 -20.60 -14.52 -20.07
C VAL A 347 -20.37 -14.56 -21.57
N GLY A 348 -19.21 -14.07 -21.99
CA GLY A 348 -18.77 -14.08 -23.37
C GLY A 348 -17.78 -15.19 -23.66
N ARG A 349 -17.30 -15.22 -24.91
CA ARG A 349 -16.48 -16.27 -25.50
C ARG A 349 -15.55 -17.05 -24.58
N ASP A 350 -15.72 -18.36 -24.63
CA ASP A 350 -14.93 -19.39 -23.95
C ASP A 350 -14.84 -19.20 -22.44
N SER A 351 -15.81 -18.48 -21.85
CA SER A 351 -15.76 -18.10 -20.45
C SER A 351 -16.82 -18.80 -19.62
N ALA A 352 -16.57 -18.87 -18.32
CA ALA A 352 -17.45 -19.58 -17.42
C ALA A 352 -17.70 -18.81 -16.13
N VAL A 353 -18.91 -18.98 -15.59
CA VAL A 353 -19.28 -18.59 -14.24
C VAL A 353 -19.63 -19.86 -13.46
N ASN A 354 -19.11 -19.97 -12.24
CA ASN A 354 -19.37 -21.10 -11.35
C ASN A 354 -19.88 -20.60 -9.99
N PHE A 355 -21.05 -21.06 -9.57
CA PHE A 355 -21.68 -20.85 -8.28
C PHE A 355 -21.45 -22.08 -7.40
N GLY A 356 -20.22 -22.23 -6.87
CA GLY A 356 -19.73 -23.48 -6.28
C GLY A 356 -20.62 -24.12 -5.20
N LEU A 357 -20.56 -25.46 -5.13
CA LEU A 357 -21.25 -26.31 -4.15
C LEU A 357 -20.44 -26.43 -2.85
N ILE A 358 -20.90 -25.81 -1.76
CA ILE A 358 -20.47 -26.16 -0.38
C ILE A 358 -21.73 -26.24 0.49
N GLU A 359 -21.67 -27.13 1.49
CA GLU A 359 -22.77 -27.77 2.24
C GLU A 359 -23.72 -26.81 3.00
N SER A 360 -23.38 -25.52 3.21
CA SER A 360 -24.25 -24.56 3.91
C SER A 360 -24.04 -23.10 3.44
N GLY A 361 -25.03 -22.51 2.75
CA GLY A 361 -25.06 -21.11 2.27
C GLY A 361 -25.88 -20.97 0.98
N SER A 362 -26.06 -19.79 0.38
CA SER A 362 -26.58 -19.65 -1.00
C SER A 362 -26.07 -18.37 -1.66
N VAL A 363 -25.68 -18.42 -2.94
CA VAL A 363 -25.49 -17.19 -3.74
C VAL A 363 -26.85 -16.80 -4.31
N GLN A 364 -27.31 -15.59 -3.99
CA GLN A 364 -28.52 -15.01 -4.54
C GLN A 364 -28.14 -14.09 -5.70
N VAL A 365 -28.78 -14.26 -6.85
CA VAL A 365 -28.64 -13.38 -8.01
C VAL A 365 -30.02 -12.79 -8.28
N THR A 366 -30.12 -11.47 -8.32
CA THR A 366 -31.38 -10.76 -8.60
C THR A 366 -31.44 -10.14 -10.00
N GLY A 367 -30.43 -10.40 -10.84
CA GLY A 367 -30.38 -10.02 -12.26
C GLY A 367 -30.37 -11.23 -13.19
N THR A 368 -30.08 -10.99 -14.46
CA THR A 368 -30.03 -12.02 -15.50
C THR A 368 -28.62 -12.58 -15.63
N VAL A 369 -28.49 -13.88 -15.97
CA VAL A 369 -27.21 -14.45 -16.43
C VAL A 369 -27.33 -14.73 -17.92
N THR A 370 -26.52 -14.05 -18.73
CA THR A 370 -26.58 -14.13 -20.20
C THR A 370 -25.32 -14.77 -20.76
N CYS A 371 -25.47 -15.87 -21.51
CA CYS A 371 -24.38 -16.45 -22.30
C CYS A 371 -24.45 -15.94 -23.74
N MET A 372 -23.36 -15.32 -24.19
CA MET A 372 -23.29 -14.64 -25.49
C MET A 372 -22.84 -15.55 -26.63
N ASP A 373 -22.44 -16.80 -26.35
CA ASP A 373 -22.17 -17.80 -27.37
C ASP A 373 -22.29 -19.23 -26.81
N THR A 374 -22.14 -20.22 -27.69
CA THR A 374 -22.29 -21.65 -27.40
C THR A 374 -21.17 -22.24 -26.53
N GLU A 375 -20.05 -21.53 -26.39
CA GLU A 375 -18.87 -21.99 -25.61
C GLU A 375 -18.88 -21.37 -24.20
N SER A 376 -19.69 -20.33 -24.00
CA SER A 376 -19.95 -19.71 -22.70
C SER A 376 -20.78 -20.64 -21.81
N SER A 377 -20.48 -20.66 -20.51
CA SER A 377 -21.20 -21.51 -19.56
C SER A 377 -21.46 -20.85 -18.22
N ALA A 378 -22.57 -21.25 -17.60
CA ALA A 378 -22.90 -20.93 -16.22
C ALA A 378 -23.55 -22.16 -15.58
N ASP A 379 -23.08 -22.57 -14.40
CA ASP A 379 -23.84 -23.53 -13.60
C ASP A 379 -25.02 -22.84 -12.91
N LEU A 380 -26.02 -23.64 -12.48
CA LEU A 380 -27.20 -23.09 -11.81
C LEU A 380 -26.86 -22.71 -10.37
N PRO A 381 -27.12 -21.47 -9.93
CA PRO A 381 -27.20 -21.20 -8.50
C PRO A 381 -28.33 -22.05 -7.92
N ASN A 382 -28.19 -22.48 -6.66
CA ASN A 382 -29.11 -23.41 -6.00
C ASN A 382 -30.49 -22.77 -5.64
N GLN A 383 -30.97 -21.83 -6.47
CA GLN A 383 -32.27 -21.16 -6.36
C GLN A 383 -33.03 -21.17 -7.70
N THR A 384 -34.34 -21.27 -7.59
CA THR A 384 -35.34 -21.44 -8.65
C THR A 384 -35.68 -20.18 -9.48
N ALA A 385 -34.85 -19.12 -9.42
CA ALA A 385 -35.25 -17.79 -9.92
C ALA A 385 -34.12 -16.97 -10.57
N VAL A 386 -33.15 -17.63 -11.20
CA VAL A 386 -32.17 -16.94 -12.06
C VAL A 386 -32.53 -17.25 -13.49
N ASP A 387 -32.97 -16.23 -14.23
CA ASP A 387 -33.19 -16.34 -15.67
C ASP A 387 -31.82 -16.46 -16.34
N ILE A 388 -31.53 -17.67 -16.81
CA ILE A 388 -30.40 -17.97 -17.67
C ILE A 388 -30.89 -17.85 -19.10
N VAL A 389 -30.34 -16.89 -19.85
CA VAL A 389 -30.84 -16.53 -21.18
C VAL A 389 -29.72 -16.61 -22.21
N GLY A 390 -30.05 -17.20 -23.37
CA GLY A 390 -29.22 -17.18 -24.56
C GLY A 390 -29.25 -15.83 -25.27
N GLY A 391 -28.08 -15.27 -25.59
CA GLY A 391 -27.95 -13.91 -26.14
C GLY A 391 -28.66 -13.64 -27.48
N ASP A 392 -28.98 -14.68 -28.27
CA ASP A 392 -29.27 -14.51 -29.70
C ASP A 392 -30.63 -15.04 -30.19
N GLY A 393 -31.56 -15.40 -29.30
CA GLY A 393 -32.88 -15.91 -29.71
C GLY A 393 -32.88 -17.33 -30.32
N GLU A 394 -31.70 -17.96 -30.44
CA GLU A 394 -31.55 -19.41 -30.48
C GLU A 394 -31.40 -19.93 -29.04
N GLU A 395 -31.78 -21.20 -28.81
CA GLU A 395 -31.76 -21.89 -27.52
C GLU A 395 -30.30 -22.11 -27.06
N LEU A 396 -29.58 -21.03 -26.75
CA LEU A 396 -28.28 -21.04 -26.08
C LEU A 396 -28.56 -21.26 -24.60
N ASP A 397 -28.83 -22.51 -24.23
CA ASP A 397 -28.77 -22.93 -22.84
C ASP A 397 -27.31 -22.78 -22.42
N CYS A 398 -27.00 -21.98 -21.40
CA CYS A 398 -25.66 -21.77 -20.79
C CYS A 398 -24.96 -23.05 -20.30
N SER A 399 -25.40 -24.20 -20.79
CA SER A 399 -24.81 -25.52 -20.72
C SER A 399 -23.35 -25.57 -21.19
N GLY A 400 -22.95 -24.75 -22.18
CA GLY A 400 -21.63 -24.86 -22.82
C GLY A 400 -21.25 -26.31 -23.20
N TYR A 401 -19.99 -26.56 -23.51
CA TYR A 401 -19.52 -27.94 -23.79
C TYR A 401 -19.39 -28.81 -22.52
N ASN A 402 -19.66 -28.27 -21.32
CA ASN A 402 -19.30 -28.87 -20.02
C ASN A 402 -20.44 -29.03 -18.99
N ALA A 403 -21.68 -28.62 -19.26
CA ALA A 403 -22.80 -28.88 -18.33
C ALA A 403 -23.28 -30.34 -18.35
N GLY A 404 -22.78 -31.16 -19.27
CA GLY A 404 -22.98 -32.61 -19.27
C GLY A 404 -21.76 -33.34 -18.72
N ASN A 405 -21.86 -33.81 -17.46
CA ASN A 405 -20.98 -34.79 -16.80
C ASN A 405 -19.75 -34.26 -16.04
N ASN A 406 -19.97 -33.74 -14.83
CA ASN A 406 -19.16 -34.22 -13.71
C ASN A 406 -19.96 -34.26 -12.40
N PRO A 407 -20.64 -35.37 -12.09
CA PRO A 407 -21.11 -35.65 -10.75
C PRO A 407 -19.95 -36.30 -9.99
N ASN A 408 -19.00 -35.51 -9.49
CA ASN A 408 -18.04 -35.87 -8.42
C ASN A 408 -17.19 -34.66 -8.01
#